data_AF-A0A8H4TKM2-F1
#
_entry.id   AF-A0A8H4TKM2-F1
#
_cell.length_a   1.000
_cell.length_b   1.000
_cell.length_c   1.000
_cell.angle_alpha   90.00
_cell.angle_beta   90.00
_cell.angle_gamma   90.00
#
_symmetry.space_group_name_H-M   'P 1'
#
loop_
_entity.id
_entity.type
_entity.pdbx_description
1 polymer ?
#
loop_
_entity_poly.entity_id
_entity_poly.type
_entity_poly.pdbx_seq_one_letter_code
_entity_poly.pdbx_strand_id
1 'polypeptide(L)'
;MYASALSLTKWGVVFSAASAAAHIAPRATQAPSSTAAKPEVTAITGCHLHASELYCFAGETEYMVDIKVTATTDVPSQYTDCHAHGSDMFCVDSDGEDVSVQAEGAESEEEHAHEEGEEGHDEHDHEEESASEETEEADSNEHCHFHAGVEHCTGGSHSESESGESASGESGSSSACQPRKRDYNIGLRVGLLFVILATGALGVFGPILLHKMMPSKLNLVLLVLKQFGTGIIISTAFVHLYTHAFLMFGNECIGELGYEATTSAIVMAGIFLSFLVEYIGNRIVLAKTKASANLTSAQKKSAWLSTEVVSVLVMEMGILFHSLLIGLTLVVAGDEYFLTLFVVILFHQIFEGIALGSRIATIGTAADSHVTAVSRPSQDTSSAQDSDKAPPASTETVPNEEKAPVGLTMKKKLCLASLFAFITPIGMAIGIGVLQKFNGNDKSTLIAIGTLDAFSAGILMWVGLVEMWAADWMTGGHGHKAELAEANLLTTVLAGFGLVAGLVVMSLLGKWA
;
A
#
# COMPACT_ATOMS: atom_id res chain seq x y z
N MET A 1 37.61 41.35 20.05
CA MET A 1 39.00 40.92 20.28
C MET A 1 39.07 39.42 20.03
N TYR A 2 39.90 39.04 19.07
CA TYR A 2 40.40 37.71 18.69
C TYR A 2 39.41 36.57 18.37
N ALA A 3 39.17 36.44 17.06
CA ALA A 3 38.98 35.15 16.39
C ALA A 3 40.26 34.30 16.49
N SER A 4 40.12 32.98 16.61
CA SER A 4 41.18 32.02 16.37
C SER A 4 40.70 30.95 15.41
N ALA A 5 41.39 30.90 14.27
CA ALA A 5 41.33 29.88 13.25
C ALA A 5 42.38 28.81 13.53
N LEU A 6 42.05 27.54 13.28
CA LEU A 6 42.97 26.42 13.01
C LEU A 6 42.12 25.35 12.30
N SER A 7 42.19 25.23 10.98
CA SER A 7 43.21 24.57 10.15
C SER A 7 42.75 23.15 9.72
N LEU A 8 41.83 23.11 8.76
CA LEU A 8 41.53 21.94 7.93
C LEU A 8 42.51 21.95 6.74
N THR A 9 43.69 21.37 6.94
CA THR A 9 44.65 21.07 5.88
C THR A 9 45.28 19.73 6.16
N LYS A 10 44.52 18.67 5.86
CA LYS A 10 45.10 17.39 5.48
C LYS A 10 44.18 16.74 4.45
N TRP A 11 44.81 16.53 3.30
CA TRP A 11 44.40 15.65 2.20
C TRP A 11 43.63 16.38 1.09
N GLY A 12 44.42 17.05 0.25
CA GLY A 12 44.01 17.40 -1.09
C GLY A 12 43.90 16.12 -1.93
N VAL A 13 42.74 15.90 -2.51
CA VAL A 13 42.57 15.01 -3.66
C VAL A 13 42.05 15.87 -4.79
N VAL A 14 42.95 16.12 -5.75
CA VAL A 14 42.66 16.72 -7.05
C VAL A 14 42.03 15.65 -7.92
N PHE A 15 40.90 15.97 -8.52
CA PHE A 15 40.33 15.22 -9.64
C PHE A 15 41.27 15.31 -10.86
N SER A 16 41.74 14.15 -11.34
CA SER A 16 42.13 14.02 -12.75
C SER A 16 41.89 12.58 -13.22
N ALA A 17 41.18 12.49 -14.34
CA ALA A 17 40.84 11.27 -15.04
C ALA A 17 42.06 10.62 -15.71
N ALA A 18 41.87 9.36 -16.10
CA ALA A 18 42.69 8.49 -16.94
C ALA A 18 43.70 7.55 -16.23
N SER A 19 43.30 6.28 -16.09
CA SER A 19 44.19 5.16 -16.36
C SER A 19 43.42 3.91 -16.75
N ALA A 20 43.89 3.29 -17.82
CA ALA A 20 43.43 2.02 -18.36
C ALA A 20 43.61 0.90 -17.32
N ALA A 21 42.54 0.15 -17.06
CA ALA A 21 42.60 -1.10 -16.32
C ALA A 21 42.75 -2.25 -17.32
N ALA A 22 43.88 -2.95 -17.25
CA ALA A 22 44.10 -4.20 -17.96
C ALA A 22 43.16 -5.28 -17.38
N HIS A 23 42.43 -5.96 -18.26
CA HIS A 23 41.63 -7.14 -17.93
C HIS A 23 42.53 -8.29 -17.46
N ILE A 24 42.41 -8.67 -16.19
CA ILE A 24 42.84 -9.99 -15.70
C ILE A 24 41.56 -10.79 -15.46
N ALA A 25 41.24 -11.68 -16.40
CA ALA A 25 40.18 -12.66 -16.24
C ALA A 25 40.59 -13.70 -15.18
N PRO A 26 39.68 -14.14 -14.29
CA PRO A 26 39.96 -15.28 -13.43
C PRO A 26 40.04 -16.56 -14.28
N ARG A 27 41.10 -17.34 -14.06
CA ARG A 27 41.33 -18.63 -14.69
C ARG A 27 40.31 -19.64 -14.16
N ALA A 28 39.41 -20.11 -15.02
CA ALA A 28 38.54 -21.23 -14.73
C ALA A 28 39.37 -22.51 -14.58
N THR A 29 39.31 -23.14 -13.41
CA THR A 29 39.80 -24.49 -13.19
C THR A 29 38.66 -25.44 -13.59
N GLN A 30 38.87 -26.27 -14.62
CA GLN A 30 37.91 -27.32 -14.97
C GLN A 30 37.85 -28.36 -13.85
N ALA A 31 36.65 -28.61 -13.33
CA ALA A 31 36.37 -29.77 -12.50
C ALA A 31 36.43 -31.06 -13.36
N PRO A 32 36.88 -32.19 -12.80
CA PRO A 32 36.94 -33.45 -13.54
C PRO A 32 35.52 -33.92 -13.89
N SER A 33 35.29 -34.25 -15.16
CA SER A 33 34.11 -35.02 -15.59
C SER A 33 34.18 -36.41 -14.97
N SER A 34 33.35 -36.66 -13.97
CA SER A 34 32.84 -38.00 -13.67
C SER A 34 31.36 -38.02 -13.99
N THR A 35 30.99 -38.68 -15.09
CA THR A 35 29.64 -39.15 -15.33
C THR A 35 29.36 -40.26 -14.32
N ALA A 36 28.97 -39.87 -13.10
CA ALA A 36 28.36 -40.78 -12.14
C ALA A 36 26.84 -40.59 -12.29
N ALA A 37 26.14 -41.64 -12.71
CA ALA A 37 24.69 -41.67 -12.67
C ALA A 37 24.23 -41.35 -11.24
N LYS A 38 23.24 -40.46 -11.08
CA LYS A 38 22.55 -40.27 -9.81
C LYS A 38 21.99 -41.63 -9.36
N PRO A 39 22.07 -41.99 -8.07
CA PRO A 39 21.41 -43.20 -7.58
C PRO A 39 19.90 -43.05 -7.80
N GLU A 40 19.31 -44.01 -8.51
CA GLU A 40 17.87 -44.14 -8.69
C GLU A 40 17.29 -44.61 -7.36
N VAL A 41 16.47 -43.75 -6.72
CA VAL A 41 15.80 -44.08 -5.46
C VAL A 41 14.77 -45.16 -5.77
N THR A 42 14.92 -46.35 -5.19
CA THR A 42 14.05 -47.51 -5.43
C THR A 42 13.18 -47.87 -4.22
N ALA A 43 13.45 -47.26 -3.05
CA ALA A 43 12.65 -47.37 -1.84
C ALA A 43 12.98 -46.23 -0.87
N ILE A 44 11.98 -45.79 -0.10
CA ILE A 44 12.11 -44.84 1.01
C ILE A 44 11.71 -45.55 2.31
N THR A 45 12.46 -45.32 3.39
CA THR A 45 12.33 -46.07 4.65
C THR A 45 12.49 -45.15 5.86
N GLY A 46 12.11 -45.62 7.05
CA GLY A 46 12.32 -44.87 8.29
C GLY A 46 11.39 -43.67 8.41
N CYS A 47 10.12 -43.86 8.05
CA CYS A 47 9.13 -42.80 8.01
C CYS A 47 8.77 -42.25 9.40
N HIS A 48 8.59 -40.94 9.51
CA HIS A 48 8.24 -40.21 10.73
C HIS A 48 7.39 -38.98 10.41
N LEU A 49 6.66 -38.47 11.42
CA LEU A 49 5.72 -37.38 11.24
C LEU A 49 6.30 -36.04 11.69
N HIS A 50 6.15 -35.01 10.86
CA HIS A 50 6.23 -33.61 11.26
C HIS A 50 4.80 -33.03 11.27
N ALA A 51 4.26 -32.78 12.47
CA ALA A 51 2.86 -32.43 12.67
C ALA A 51 1.88 -33.47 12.06
N SER A 52 1.31 -33.19 10.89
CA SER A 52 0.39 -34.09 10.15
C SER A 52 0.95 -34.62 8.83
N GLU A 53 2.20 -34.29 8.50
CA GLU A 53 2.86 -34.67 7.25
C GLU A 53 3.86 -35.81 7.50
N LEU A 54 3.87 -36.79 6.60
CA LEU A 54 4.73 -37.98 6.69
C LEU A 54 6.01 -37.78 5.89
N TYR A 55 7.15 -37.99 6.52
CA TYR A 55 8.47 -37.90 5.90
C TYR A 55 9.24 -39.21 6.02
N CYS A 56 9.89 -39.66 4.94
CA CYS A 56 10.70 -40.88 4.89
C CYS A 56 12.08 -40.61 4.29
N PHE A 57 13.08 -41.44 4.58
CA PHE A 57 14.44 -41.27 4.09
C PHE A 57 14.77 -42.19 2.92
N ALA A 58 15.47 -41.64 1.91
CA ALA A 58 16.29 -42.42 0.98
C ALA A 58 17.75 -41.94 1.07
N GLY A 59 18.58 -42.70 1.79
CA GLY A 59 19.96 -42.32 2.06
C GLY A 59 20.04 -41.18 3.08
N GLU A 60 20.57 -40.03 2.67
CA GLU A 60 20.68 -38.81 3.51
C GLU A 60 19.60 -37.77 3.18
N THR A 61 18.73 -38.04 2.19
CA THR A 61 17.69 -37.11 1.74
C THR A 61 16.34 -37.53 2.31
N GLU A 62 15.61 -36.56 2.83
CA GLU A 62 14.27 -36.70 3.39
C GLU A 62 13.22 -36.37 2.32
N TYR A 63 12.17 -37.19 2.25
CA TYR A 63 11.10 -37.09 1.28
C TYR A 63 9.76 -37.02 1.99
N MET A 64 8.96 -36.01 1.70
CA MET A 64 7.56 -35.93 2.11
C MET A 64 6.74 -36.90 1.26
N VAL A 65 5.90 -37.70 1.90
CA VAL A 65 4.94 -38.59 1.25
C VAL A 65 3.57 -37.93 1.32
N ASP A 66 3.00 -37.61 0.16
CA ASP A 66 1.71 -36.94 0.07
C ASP A 66 0.57 -37.94 0.29
N ILE A 67 0.28 -38.21 1.57
CA ILE A 67 -0.85 -39.05 2.00
C ILE A 67 -1.64 -38.37 3.12
N LYS A 68 -2.94 -38.64 3.18
CA LYS A 68 -3.82 -38.17 4.26
C LYS A 68 -3.62 -39.01 5.52
N VAL A 69 -2.73 -38.60 6.42
CA VAL A 69 -2.54 -39.27 7.72
C VAL A 69 -3.63 -38.83 8.70
N THR A 70 -4.60 -39.71 9.00
CA THR A 70 -5.58 -39.52 10.08
C THR A 70 -5.05 -40.13 11.39
N ALA A 71 -5.33 -39.49 12.53
CA ALA A 71 -4.73 -39.77 13.85
C ALA A 71 -4.96 -41.17 14.46
N THR A 72 -5.54 -42.11 13.70
CA THR A 72 -5.85 -43.48 14.12
C THR A 72 -5.27 -44.58 13.23
N THR A 73 -4.50 -44.23 12.19
CA THR A 73 -3.97 -45.21 11.22
C THR A 73 -2.51 -45.52 11.51
N ASP A 74 -2.15 -46.81 11.56
CA ASP A 74 -0.77 -47.27 11.68
C ASP A 74 0.01 -46.81 10.43
N VAL A 75 0.96 -45.90 10.63
CA VAL A 75 1.75 -45.30 9.56
C VAL A 75 2.72 -46.34 8.96
N PRO A 76 2.76 -46.53 7.63
CA PRO A 76 3.71 -47.44 6.98
C PRO A 76 5.16 -47.02 7.24
N SER A 77 6.02 -47.98 7.61
CA SER A 77 7.43 -47.69 7.92
C SER A 77 8.35 -47.62 6.69
N GLN A 78 7.85 -48.01 5.51
CA GLN A 78 8.57 -47.97 4.24
C GLN A 78 7.63 -47.95 3.04
N TYR A 79 8.10 -47.38 1.93
CA TYR A 79 7.51 -47.46 0.59
C TYR A 79 8.57 -47.97 -0.38
N THR A 80 8.15 -48.76 -1.36
CA THR A 80 9.06 -49.49 -2.27
C THR A 80 8.70 -49.25 -3.72
N ASP A 81 9.54 -49.70 -4.65
CA ASP A 81 9.30 -49.58 -6.11
C ASP A 81 9.13 -48.13 -6.57
N CYS A 82 9.98 -47.26 -6.01
CA CYS A 82 9.97 -45.85 -6.37
C CYS A 82 10.45 -45.65 -7.81
N HIS A 83 9.69 -44.88 -8.58
CA HIS A 83 9.93 -44.61 -9.99
C HIS A 83 9.53 -43.17 -10.32
N ALA A 84 10.05 -42.63 -11.43
CA ALA A 84 9.83 -41.23 -11.81
C ALA A 84 8.93 -41.11 -13.04
N HIS A 85 7.97 -40.18 -12.98
CA HIS A 85 7.19 -39.71 -14.13
C HIS A 85 7.53 -38.23 -14.34
N GLY A 86 8.41 -37.92 -15.28
CA GLY A 86 8.86 -36.55 -15.50
C GLY A 86 9.74 -36.04 -14.35
N SER A 87 9.32 -34.97 -13.67
CA SER A 87 9.97 -34.42 -12.47
C SER A 87 9.57 -35.11 -11.17
N ASP A 88 8.45 -35.83 -11.20
CA ASP A 88 7.77 -36.28 -9.99
C ASP A 88 8.15 -37.73 -9.69
N MET A 89 8.37 -38.03 -8.41
CA MET A 89 8.67 -39.38 -7.96
C MET A 89 7.44 -39.98 -7.29
N PHE A 90 7.13 -41.22 -7.64
CA PHE A 90 6.09 -42.01 -7.03
C PHE A 90 6.71 -43.24 -6.39
N CYS A 91 6.18 -43.67 -5.25
CA CYS A 91 6.55 -44.93 -4.60
C CYS A 91 5.28 -45.74 -4.31
N VAL A 92 5.41 -47.05 -4.23
CA VAL A 92 4.28 -47.95 -3.97
C VAL A 92 4.13 -48.20 -2.48
N ASP A 93 2.90 -48.08 -1.98
CA ASP A 93 2.53 -48.36 -0.60
C ASP A 93 2.31 -49.86 -0.30
N SER A 94 1.83 -50.18 0.90
CA SER A 94 1.57 -51.58 1.31
C SER A 94 0.40 -52.24 0.58
N ASP A 95 -0.52 -51.45 0.03
CA ASP A 95 -1.70 -51.91 -0.69
C ASP A 95 -1.46 -52.00 -2.21
N GLY A 96 -0.31 -51.49 -2.68
CA GLY A 96 0.11 -51.56 -4.07
C GLY A 96 -0.27 -50.31 -4.88
N GLU A 97 -0.65 -49.22 -4.21
CA GLU A 97 -1.02 -47.96 -4.85
C GLU A 97 0.18 -47.00 -4.90
N ASP A 98 0.25 -46.21 -5.99
CA ASP A 98 1.29 -45.20 -6.18
C ASP A 98 1.00 -43.96 -5.33
N VAL A 99 1.94 -43.61 -4.47
CA VAL A 99 1.93 -42.40 -3.65
C VAL A 99 3.00 -41.43 -4.15
N SER A 100 2.63 -40.15 -4.26
CA SER A 100 3.56 -39.09 -4.67
C SER A 100 4.54 -38.78 -3.53
N VAL A 101 5.82 -38.64 -3.87
CA VAL A 101 6.88 -38.34 -2.90
C VAL A 101 7.77 -37.20 -3.38
N GLN A 102 8.04 -36.26 -2.49
CA GLN A 102 8.73 -35.01 -2.82
C GLN A 102 9.94 -34.82 -1.92
N ALA A 103 11.09 -34.49 -2.49
CA ALA A 103 12.28 -34.21 -1.68
C ALA A 103 12.09 -32.90 -0.89
N GLU A 104 12.50 -32.89 0.38
CA GLU A 104 12.46 -31.67 1.19
C GLU A 104 13.27 -30.55 0.52
N GLY A 105 12.60 -29.45 0.15
CA GLY A 105 13.16 -28.32 -0.59
C GLY A 105 12.80 -28.26 -2.08
N ALA A 106 11.96 -29.16 -2.58
CA ALA A 106 11.20 -28.98 -3.81
C ALA A 106 9.82 -28.42 -3.45
N GLU A 107 9.57 -27.15 -3.78
CA GLU A 107 8.29 -26.48 -3.53
C GLU A 107 7.24 -27.04 -4.50
N SER A 108 6.08 -27.50 -4.00
CA SER A 108 4.91 -27.77 -4.83
C SER A 108 3.61 -27.29 -4.18
N GLU A 109 2.67 -27.02 -5.06
CA GLU A 109 1.40 -26.32 -4.90
C GLU A 109 0.33 -27.26 -4.31
N GLU A 110 -0.43 -26.78 -3.33
CA GLU A 110 -1.54 -27.52 -2.70
C GLU A 110 -2.81 -27.52 -3.59
N GLU A 111 -3.25 -28.67 -4.09
CA GLU A 111 -4.64 -28.86 -4.60
C GLU A 111 -5.44 -29.78 -3.66
N HIS A 112 -6.53 -29.23 -3.10
CA HIS A 112 -7.48 -29.98 -2.28
C HIS A 112 -8.56 -30.66 -3.14
N ALA A 113 -8.72 -31.96 -2.89
CA ALA A 113 -9.66 -32.89 -3.51
C ALA A 113 -11.15 -32.50 -3.43
N HIS A 114 -11.86 -32.79 -4.53
CA HIS A 114 -13.31 -32.77 -4.71
C HIS A 114 -14.06 -33.70 -3.74
N GLU A 115 -15.17 -33.21 -3.17
CA GLU A 115 -16.24 -34.02 -2.58
C GLU A 115 -17.33 -34.28 -3.63
N GLU A 116 -17.68 -35.55 -3.83
CA GLU A 116 -18.81 -36.01 -4.64
C GLU A 116 -20.15 -35.74 -3.91
N GLY A 117 -21.11 -35.14 -4.61
CA GLY A 117 -22.48 -34.94 -4.15
C GLY A 117 -23.49 -35.25 -5.26
N GLU A 118 -24.30 -36.28 -5.04
CA GLU A 118 -25.41 -36.72 -5.88
C GLU A 118 -26.56 -35.69 -5.95
N GLU A 119 -26.99 -35.31 -7.15
CA GLU A 119 -28.36 -34.81 -7.45
C GLU A 119 -28.73 -35.34 -8.85
N GLY A 120 -29.85 -35.98 -9.12
CA GLY A 120 -31.21 -35.57 -8.78
C GLY A 120 -31.88 -35.11 -10.09
N HIS A 121 -32.50 -36.04 -10.82
CA HIS A 121 -33.32 -35.76 -11.99
C HIS A 121 -34.40 -34.73 -11.65
N ASP A 122 -34.62 -33.71 -12.50
CA ASP A 122 -35.96 -33.23 -12.88
C ASP A 122 -35.91 -32.23 -14.04
N GLU A 123 -37.07 -32.12 -14.69
CA GLU A 123 -37.29 -31.94 -16.12
C GLU A 123 -37.25 -30.49 -16.64
N HIS A 124 -37.04 -30.43 -17.95
CA HIS A 124 -37.23 -29.34 -18.90
C HIS A 124 -38.38 -28.36 -18.60
N ASP A 125 -38.14 -27.07 -18.85
CA ASP A 125 -39.00 -26.28 -19.74
C ASP A 125 -38.21 -25.15 -20.40
N HIS A 126 -38.14 -25.22 -21.72
CA HIS A 126 -37.60 -24.20 -22.62
C HIS A 126 -38.71 -23.21 -22.97
N GLU A 127 -38.45 -21.90 -22.89
CA GLU A 127 -39.00 -20.95 -23.84
C GLU A 127 -37.91 -20.00 -24.33
N GLU A 128 -37.83 -19.93 -25.66
CA GLU A 128 -36.75 -19.42 -26.51
C GLU A 128 -36.72 -17.88 -26.57
N GLU A 129 -35.53 -17.27 -26.63
CA GLU A 129 -35.30 -16.14 -27.55
C GLU A 129 -33.88 -16.16 -28.16
N SER A 130 -33.88 -16.44 -29.47
CA SER A 130 -32.99 -15.95 -30.53
C SER A 130 -31.47 -16.16 -30.43
N ALA A 131 -31.01 -17.05 -31.31
CA ALA A 131 -29.65 -17.31 -31.72
C ALA A 131 -28.83 -16.06 -32.11
N SER A 132 -27.63 -15.98 -31.53
CA SER A 132 -26.42 -15.51 -32.21
C SER A 132 -25.33 -16.54 -31.97
N GLU A 133 -24.74 -17.01 -33.08
CA GLU A 133 -23.75 -18.08 -33.18
C GLU A 133 -22.62 -17.96 -32.14
N GLU A 134 -22.59 -18.90 -31.19
CA GLU A 134 -21.44 -19.14 -30.32
C GLU A 134 -20.45 -20.01 -31.10
N THR A 135 -19.34 -19.41 -31.53
CA THR A 135 -18.12 -20.19 -31.78
C THR A 135 -17.58 -20.62 -30.42
N GLU A 136 -17.80 -21.87 -30.07
CA GLU A 136 -17.05 -22.62 -29.06
C GLU A 136 -15.56 -22.54 -29.40
N GLU A 137 -14.80 -21.67 -28.70
CA GLU A 137 -13.36 -21.89 -28.56
C GLU A 137 -13.14 -22.76 -27.33
N ALA A 138 -12.40 -23.85 -27.56
CA ALA A 138 -12.08 -24.87 -26.59
C ALA A 138 -11.47 -24.23 -25.32
N ASP A 139 -12.19 -24.37 -24.21
CA ASP A 139 -11.76 -23.98 -22.88
C ASP A 139 -10.58 -24.87 -22.47
N SER A 140 -9.37 -24.37 -22.71
CA SER A 140 -8.20 -24.82 -21.95
C SER A 140 -8.41 -24.39 -20.51
N ASN A 141 -8.25 -25.31 -19.56
CA ASN A 141 -8.38 -25.12 -18.11
C ASN A 141 -7.39 -24.05 -17.57
N GLU A 142 -7.58 -22.77 -17.97
CA GLU A 142 -6.77 -21.60 -17.65
C GLU A 142 -7.56 -20.73 -16.66
N HIS A 143 -7.21 -20.82 -15.39
CA HIS A 143 -7.83 -20.03 -14.33
C HIS A 143 -7.13 -18.67 -14.21
N CYS A 144 -7.77 -17.62 -14.71
CA CYS A 144 -7.27 -16.25 -14.62
C CYS A 144 -7.90 -15.47 -13.46
N HIS A 145 -7.06 -14.95 -12.57
CA HIS A 145 -7.46 -14.03 -11.50
C HIS A 145 -6.82 -12.66 -11.71
N PHE A 146 -7.43 -11.60 -11.14
CA PHE A 146 -6.96 -10.23 -11.27
C PHE A 146 -6.49 -9.68 -9.94
N HIS A 147 -5.32 -9.06 -9.94
CA HIS A 147 -4.85 -8.22 -8.85
C HIS A 147 -4.67 -6.79 -9.36
N ALA A 148 -5.60 -5.91 -8.96
CA ALA A 148 -5.57 -4.47 -9.21
C ALA A 148 -5.21 -4.07 -10.66
N GLY A 149 -5.81 -4.78 -11.62
CA GLY A 149 -5.74 -4.52 -13.06
C GLY A 149 -4.66 -5.29 -13.82
N VAL A 150 -3.87 -6.11 -13.14
CA VAL A 150 -2.96 -7.10 -13.73
C VAL A 150 -3.58 -8.49 -13.59
N GLU A 151 -3.52 -9.27 -14.66
CA GLU A 151 -4.10 -10.61 -14.72
C GLU A 151 -3.01 -11.67 -14.53
N HIS A 152 -3.34 -12.69 -13.75
CA HIS A 152 -2.53 -13.86 -13.50
C HIS A 152 -3.33 -15.09 -13.89
N CYS A 153 -2.86 -15.81 -14.91
CA CYS A 153 -3.52 -17.00 -15.42
C CYS A 153 -2.68 -18.23 -15.09
N THR A 154 -3.29 -19.22 -14.44
CA THR A 154 -2.66 -20.49 -14.09
C THR A 154 -3.37 -21.61 -14.84
N GLY A 155 -2.62 -22.49 -15.50
CA GLY A 155 -3.16 -23.61 -16.28
C GLY A 155 -3.24 -23.31 -17.77
N GLY A 156 -2.75 -24.23 -18.60
CA GLY A 156 -2.73 -24.11 -20.05
C GLY A 156 -1.93 -25.26 -20.65
N SER A 157 -2.62 -26.30 -21.14
CA SER A 157 -1.95 -27.41 -21.81
C SER A 157 -1.30 -26.92 -23.10
N HIS A 158 0.00 -27.21 -23.25
CA HIS A 158 0.76 -27.05 -24.49
C HIS A 158 0.03 -27.68 -25.69
N SER A 159 -0.69 -26.88 -26.47
CA SER A 159 -1.04 -27.26 -27.83
C SER A 159 0.09 -26.82 -28.75
N GLU A 160 0.99 -27.74 -29.07
CA GLU A 160 1.97 -27.58 -30.14
C GLU A 160 1.24 -27.41 -31.49
N SER A 161 1.08 -26.16 -31.93
CA SER A 161 0.78 -25.89 -33.33
C SER A 161 2.10 -25.85 -34.11
N GLU A 162 2.37 -26.91 -34.87
CA GLU A 162 3.46 -26.97 -35.85
C GLU A 162 3.33 -25.83 -36.88
N SER A 163 4.18 -24.82 -36.76
CA SER A 163 4.61 -24.02 -37.91
C SER A 163 6.08 -23.69 -37.72
N GLY A 164 6.93 -24.42 -38.43
CA GLY A 164 8.38 -24.26 -38.36
C GLY A 164 8.84 -22.93 -38.99
N GLU A 165 9.69 -22.20 -38.26
CA GLU A 165 10.94 -21.63 -38.77
C GLU A 165 11.79 -21.05 -37.63
N SER A 166 12.80 -21.83 -37.23
CA SER A 166 14.11 -21.46 -36.67
C SER A 166 14.29 -20.10 -35.97
N ALA A 167 14.21 -20.09 -34.64
CA ALA A 167 15.04 -19.23 -33.78
C ALA A 167 15.29 -19.94 -32.43
N SER A 168 16.50 -19.75 -31.90
CA SER A 168 17.10 -20.37 -30.72
C SER A 168 16.24 -20.30 -29.45
N GLY A 169 16.34 -21.37 -28.63
CA GLY A 169 15.42 -21.70 -27.54
C GLY A 169 15.33 -20.73 -26.37
N GLU A 170 14.07 -20.49 -25.98
CA GLU A 170 13.56 -20.10 -24.67
C GLU A 170 12.22 -20.81 -24.52
N SER A 171 12.12 -21.75 -23.59
CA SER A 171 10.98 -22.65 -23.39
C SER A 171 9.95 -22.04 -22.43
N GLY A 172 8.74 -21.76 -22.93
CA GLY A 172 7.47 -21.81 -22.19
C GLY A 172 7.09 -20.65 -21.24
N SER A 173 6.73 -19.45 -21.75
CA SER A 173 5.85 -18.45 -21.08
C SER A 173 5.57 -17.24 -22.02
N SER A 174 5.45 -17.47 -23.33
CA SER A 174 5.38 -16.39 -24.32
C SER A 174 3.96 -15.94 -24.68
N SER A 175 2.90 -16.63 -24.21
CA SER A 175 1.50 -16.21 -24.41
C SER A 175 0.94 -15.38 -23.24
N ALA A 176 1.33 -15.66 -21.99
CA ALA A 176 0.80 -14.99 -20.78
C ALA A 176 1.16 -13.49 -20.69
N CYS A 177 2.32 -13.11 -21.23
CA CYS A 177 2.82 -11.73 -21.20
C CYS A 177 2.39 -10.86 -22.40
N GLN A 178 1.64 -11.44 -23.36
CA GLN A 178 1.15 -10.71 -24.53
C GLN A 178 -0.14 -9.95 -24.21
N PRO A 179 -0.41 -8.83 -24.92
CA PRO A 179 -1.65 -8.09 -24.74
C PRO A 179 -2.86 -8.97 -25.12
N ARG A 180 -3.68 -9.33 -24.12
CA ARG A 180 -4.98 -10.00 -24.33
C ARG A 180 -6.01 -8.99 -24.85
N LYS A 181 -6.70 -9.36 -25.94
CA LYS A 181 -7.81 -8.55 -26.48
C LYS A 181 -9.08 -8.87 -25.70
N ARG A 182 -9.66 -7.86 -25.04
CA ARG A 182 -10.89 -7.98 -24.28
C ARG A 182 -11.96 -7.09 -24.88
N ASP A 183 -13.21 -7.53 -24.76
CA ASP A 183 -14.35 -6.67 -24.98
C ASP A 183 -14.61 -5.87 -23.70
N TYR A 184 -14.75 -4.56 -23.87
CA TYR A 184 -14.93 -3.62 -22.77
C TYR A 184 -16.24 -2.86 -22.97
N ASN A 185 -17.10 -2.85 -21.95
CA ASN A 185 -18.25 -1.96 -21.94
C ASN A 185 -17.82 -0.51 -21.63
N ILE A 186 -17.39 0.21 -22.68
CA ILE A 186 -16.92 1.60 -22.57
C ILE A 186 -18.01 2.51 -22.01
N GLY A 187 -19.28 2.28 -22.39
CA GLY A 187 -20.42 3.07 -21.90
C GLY A 187 -20.59 2.99 -20.38
N LEU A 188 -20.49 1.77 -19.82
CA LEU A 188 -20.55 1.54 -18.39
C LEU A 188 -19.38 2.22 -17.66
N ARG A 189 -18.15 2.08 -18.18
CA ARG A 189 -16.94 2.68 -17.60
C ARG A 189 -17.01 4.22 -17.58
N VAL A 190 -17.51 4.83 -18.65
CA VAL A 190 -17.76 6.28 -18.71
C VAL A 190 -18.85 6.70 -17.73
N GLY A 191 -19.94 5.95 -17.60
CA GLY A 191 -21.01 6.25 -16.65
C GLY A 191 -20.53 6.21 -15.20
N LEU A 192 -19.80 5.16 -14.83
CA LEU A 192 -19.30 4.95 -13.47
C LEU A 192 -18.16 5.92 -13.07
N LEU A 193 -17.46 6.51 -14.02
CA LEU A 193 -16.52 7.61 -13.78
C LEU A 193 -17.20 8.79 -13.05
N PHE A 194 -18.41 9.16 -13.45
CA PHE A 194 -19.16 10.23 -12.79
C PHE A 194 -19.60 9.85 -11.38
N VAL A 195 -19.85 8.56 -11.15
CA VAL A 195 -20.18 8.04 -9.82
C VAL A 195 -18.97 8.15 -8.90
N ILE A 196 -17.76 7.75 -9.34
CA ILE A 196 -16.50 7.94 -8.58
C ILE A 196 -16.25 9.42 -8.29
N LEU A 197 -16.43 10.30 -9.28
CA LEU A 197 -16.28 11.74 -9.08
C LEU A 197 -17.23 12.26 -7.98
N ALA A 198 -18.50 11.85 -8.03
CA ALA A 198 -19.50 12.28 -7.07
C ALA A 198 -19.20 11.75 -5.66
N THR A 199 -18.86 10.47 -5.52
CA THR A 199 -18.57 9.86 -4.21
C THR A 199 -17.25 10.38 -3.63
N GLY A 200 -16.21 10.53 -4.44
CA GLY A 200 -14.94 11.13 -4.03
C GLY A 200 -15.11 12.59 -3.58
N ALA A 201 -15.91 13.38 -4.30
CA ALA A 201 -16.28 14.73 -3.90
C ALA A 201 -17.03 14.74 -2.56
N LEU A 202 -18.02 13.85 -2.37
CA LEU A 202 -18.75 13.74 -1.10
C LEU A 202 -17.83 13.36 0.06
N GLY A 203 -16.92 12.41 -0.15
CA GLY A 203 -15.95 11.96 0.85
C GLY A 203 -15.04 13.11 1.32
N VAL A 204 -14.48 13.89 0.39
CA VAL A 204 -13.52 14.94 0.73
C VAL A 204 -14.14 16.26 1.17
N PHE A 205 -15.21 16.71 0.51
CA PHE A 205 -15.88 17.96 0.87
C PHE A 205 -16.75 17.83 2.12
N GLY A 206 -17.25 16.62 2.40
CA GLY A 206 -18.13 16.32 3.54
C GLY A 206 -17.55 16.82 4.88
N PRO A 207 -16.39 16.32 5.33
CA PRO A 207 -15.78 16.76 6.60
C PRO A 207 -15.47 18.26 6.65
N ILE A 208 -15.05 18.85 5.52
CA ILE A 208 -14.71 20.28 5.41
C ILE A 208 -15.95 21.16 5.61
N LEU A 209 -17.07 20.80 4.96
CA LEU A 209 -18.33 21.52 5.10
C LEU A 209 -18.95 21.28 6.48
N LEU A 210 -18.86 20.05 6.99
CA LEU A 210 -19.37 19.68 8.31
C LEU A 210 -18.70 20.48 9.42
N HIS A 211 -17.38 20.67 9.35
CA HIS A 211 -16.63 21.51 10.28
C HIS A 211 -17.11 22.98 10.26
N LYS A 212 -17.62 23.49 9.14
CA LYS A 212 -18.15 24.86 9.05
C LYS A 212 -19.58 24.98 9.59
N MET A 213 -20.42 23.97 9.36
CA MET A 213 -21.86 24.07 9.57
C MET A 213 -22.34 23.83 11.00
N MET A 214 -21.57 23.18 11.88
CA MET A 214 -22.06 22.82 13.22
C MET A 214 -21.02 23.04 14.33
N PRO A 215 -21.32 23.85 15.38
CA PRO A 215 -20.39 24.08 16.48
C PRO A 215 -20.58 23.12 17.69
N SER A 216 -19.46 22.89 18.37
CA SER A 216 -19.19 22.28 19.70
C SER A 216 -19.61 20.83 19.99
N LYS A 217 -20.76 20.33 19.52
CA LYS A 217 -21.20 18.93 19.83
C LYS A 217 -20.63 17.86 18.90
N LEU A 218 -20.11 18.25 17.73
CA LEU A 218 -19.52 17.34 16.74
C LEU A 218 -17.99 17.31 16.76
N ASN A 219 -17.33 18.05 17.66
CA ASN A 219 -15.87 18.02 17.77
C ASN A 219 -15.36 16.60 18.06
N LEU A 220 -16.07 15.85 18.90
CA LEU A 220 -15.76 14.45 19.15
C LEU A 220 -15.96 13.57 17.91
N VAL A 221 -17.04 13.79 17.15
CA VAL A 221 -17.30 13.04 15.92
C VAL A 221 -16.24 13.33 14.85
N LEU A 222 -15.87 14.60 14.67
CA LEU A 222 -14.79 15.00 13.75
C LEU A 222 -13.44 14.45 14.19
N LEU A 223 -13.17 14.37 15.50
CA LEU A 223 -11.97 13.74 16.03
C LEU A 223 -11.93 12.23 15.76
N VAL A 224 -13.04 11.53 16.02
CA VAL A 224 -13.17 10.09 15.73
C VAL A 224 -13.03 9.85 14.23
N LEU A 225 -13.65 10.68 13.39
CA LEU A 225 -13.55 10.61 11.94
C LEU A 225 -12.11 10.88 11.45
N LYS A 226 -11.41 11.82 12.09
CA LYS A 226 -9.99 12.09 11.83
C LYS A 226 -9.11 10.88 12.16
N GLN A 227 -9.33 10.23 13.31
CA GLN A 227 -8.57 9.02 13.66
C GLN A 227 -8.94 7.82 12.80
N PHE A 228 -10.22 7.67 12.45
CA PHE A 228 -10.66 6.70 11.46
C PHE A 228 -9.90 6.89 10.14
N GLY A 229 -9.81 8.13 9.65
CA GLY A 229 -9.00 8.47 8.49
C GLY A 229 -7.53 8.11 8.63
N THR A 230 -6.91 8.33 9.80
CA THR A 230 -5.53 7.86 10.06
C THR A 230 -5.40 6.35 9.88
N GLY A 231 -6.35 5.57 10.38
CA GLY A 231 -6.36 4.13 10.21
C GLY A 231 -6.50 3.69 8.75
N ILE A 232 -7.37 4.37 7.99
CA ILE A 232 -7.52 4.14 6.54
C ILE A 232 -6.18 4.34 5.83
N ILE A 233 -5.52 5.50 6.01
CA ILE A 233 -4.26 5.82 5.32
C ILE A 233 -3.13 4.82 5.67
N ILE A 234 -3.00 4.45 6.95
CA ILE A 234 -1.98 3.46 7.36
C ILE A 234 -2.27 2.12 6.69
N SER A 235 -3.53 1.67 6.68
CA SER A 235 -3.90 0.41 6.04
C SER A 235 -3.75 0.46 4.52
N THR A 236 -4.07 1.56 3.84
CA THR A 236 -3.80 1.75 2.40
C THR A 236 -2.31 1.55 2.14
N ALA A 237 -1.44 2.15 2.95
CA ALA A 237 0.00 2.09 2.74
C ALA A 237 0.57 0.67 2.86
N PHE A 238 0.17 -0.08 3.89
CA PHE A 238 0.68 -1.43 4.15
C PHE A 238 -0.04 -2.53 3.39
N VAL A 239 -1.37 -2.51 3.35
CA VAL A 239 -2.19 -3.65 2.87
C VAL A 239 -2.52 -3.53 1.39
N HIS A 240 -2.52 -2.33 0.83
CA HIS A 240 -2.86 -2.11 -0.58
C HIS A 240 -1.64 -1.75 -1.41
N LEU A 241 -0.97 -0.65 -1.07
CA LEU A 241 0.11 -0.12 -1.90
C LEU A 241 1.39 -0.97 -1.84
N TYR A 242 1.82 -1.34 -0.64
CA TYR A 242 3.01 -2.16 -0.48
C TYR A 242 2.84 -3.55 -1.09
N THR A 243 1.74 -4.23 -0.78
CA THR A 243 1.42 -5.58 -1.28
C THR A 243 1.22 -5.57 -2.78
N HIS A 244 0.50 -4.59 -3.33
CA HIS A 244 0.31 -4.47 -4.77
C HIS A 244 1.65 -4.30 -5.48
N ALA A 245 2.50 -3.38 -5.00
CA ALA A 245 3.84 -3.22 -5.55
C ALA A 245 4.68 -4.50 -5.46
N PHE A 246 4.58 -5.23 -4.34
CA PHE A 246 5.25 -6.52 -4.17
C PHE A 246 4.81 -7.54 -5.22
N LEU A 247 3.50 -7.68 -5.44
CA LEU A 247 2.95 -8.59 -6.46
C LEU A 247 3.34 -8.15 -7.88
N MET A 248 3.36 -6.85 -8.19
CA MET A 248 3.81 -6.34 -9.50
C MET A 248 5.25 -6.73 -9.78
N PHE A 249 6.14 -6.63 -8.79
CA PHE A 249 7.54 -6.98 -8.93
C PHE A 249 7.79 -8.51 -8.97
N GLY A 250 6.89 -9.31 -8.38
CA GLY A 250 6.94 -10.77 -8.42
C GLY A 250 6.32 -11.41 -9.66
N ASN A 251 5.81 -10.61 -10.61
CA ASN A 251 5.19 -11.12 -11.83
C ASN A 251 6.22 -11.79 -12.77
N GLU A 252 5.89 -12.97 -13.30
CA GLU A 252 6.75 -13.78 -14.16
C GLU A 252 7.26 -13.03 -15.41
N CYS A 253 6.47 -12.08 -15.95
CA CYS A 253 6.82 -11.29 -17.12
C CYS A 253 7.98 -10.31 -16.90
N ILE A 254 8.36 -10.06 -15.64
CA ILE A 254 9.57 -9.28 -15.32
C ILE A 254 10.83 -10.15 -15.38
N GLY A 255 10.70 -11.44 -15.07
CA GLY A 255 11.81 -12.37 -14.77
C GLY A 255 12.44 -12.11 -13.39
N GLU A 256 13.58 -12.75 -13.14
CA GLU A 256 14.29 -12.61 -11.86
C GLU A 256 14.72 -11.15 -11.60
N LEU A 257 14.31 -10.60 -10.46
CA LEU A 257 14.77 -9.29 -10.01
C LEU A 257 16.23 -9.36 -9.59
N GLY A 258 17.04 -8.40 -10.03
CA GLY A 258 18.44 -8.29 -9.56
C GLY A 258 18.58 -7.99 -8.06
N TYR A 259 17.48 -7.71 -7.36
CA TYR A 259 17.42 -7.51 -5.92
C TYR A 259 16.04 -7.87 -5.38
N GLU A 260 15.95 -8.91 -4.55
CA GLU A 260 14.70 -9.43 -3.97
C GLU A 260 13.95 -8.36 -3.17
N ALA A 261 14.66 -7.53 -2.41
CA ALA A 261 14.07 -6.50 -1.56
C ALA A 261 13.72 -5.20 -2.31
N THR A 262 13.52 -5.23 -3.63
CA THR A 262 13.25 -4.04 -4.46
C THR A 262 12.05 -3.23 -3.96
N THR A 263 10.93 -3.87 -3.67
CA THR A 263 9.72 -3.21 -3.13
C THR A 263 10.04 -2.44 -1.86
N SER A 264 10.62 -3.12 -0.88
CA SER A 264 10.98 -2.54 0.42
C SER A 264 12.02 -1.41 0.30
N ALA A 265 12.98 -1.53 -0.63
CA ALA A 265 13.97 -0.47 -0.88
C ALA A 265 13.32 0.80 -1.43
N ILE A 266 12.36 0.68 -2.35
CA ILE A 266 11.63 1.83 -2.91
C ILE A 266 10.71 2.45 -1.85
N VAL A 267 10.04 1.64 -1.03
CA VAL A 267 9.25 2.10 0.12
C VAL A 267 10.12 2.90 1.09
N MET A 268 11.33 2.41 1.38
CA MET A 268 12.30 3.13 2.20
C MET A 268 12.74 4.46 1.59
N ALA A 269 12.92 4.52 0.28
CA ALA A 269 13.19 5.77 -0.42
C ALA A 269 12.03 6.77 -0.28
N GLY A 270 10.78 6.30 -0.39
CA GLY A 270 9.58 7.11 -0.16
C GLY A 270 9.53 7.68 1.26
N ILE A 271 9.71 6.83 2.28
CA ILE A 271 9.77 7.25 3.70
C ILE A 271 10.86 8.29 3.92
N PHE A 272 12.07 8.03 3.42
CA PHE A 272 13.20 8.93 3.60
C PHE A 272 13.00 10.27 2.89
N LEU A 273 12.38 10.27 1.70
CA LEU A 273 12.09 11.51 0.98
C LEU A 273 11.04 12.34 1.70
N SER A 274 9.95 11.73 2.20
CA SER A 274 8.94 12.44 3.01
C SER A 274 9.56 13.08 4.24
N PHE A 275 10.36 12.30 4.99
CA PHE A 275 11.15 12.82 6.10
C PHE A 275 12.01 14.01 5.69
N LEU A 276 12.74 13.91 4.57
CA LEU A 276 13.63 14.98 4.11
C LEU A 276 12.85 16.26 3.78
N VAL A 277 11.72 16.15 3.07
CA VAL A 277 10.87 17.29 2.71
C VAL A 277 10.35 17.98 3.96
N GLU A 278 9.81 17.23 4.92
CA GLU A 278 9.30 17.79 6.18
C GLU A 278 10.41 18.36 7.05
N TYR A 279 11.54 17.67 7.17
CA TYR A 279 12.67 18.12 7.96
C TYR A 279 13.23 19.44 7.39
N ILE A 280 13.41 19.53 6.08
CA ILE A 280 13.85 20.77 5.42
C ILE A 280 12.79 21.87 5.61
N GLY A 281 11.51 21.57 5.41
CA GLY A 281 10.40 22.51 5.63
C GLY A 281 10.43 23.09 7.04
N ASN A 282 10.51 22.22 8.05
CA ASN A 282 10.65 22.58 9.46
C ASN A 282 11.92 23.39 9.71
N ARG A 283 13.06 22.99 9.15
CA ARG A 283 14.34 23.70 9.30
C ARG A 283 14.26 25.12 8.74
N ILE A 284 13.68 25.30 7.56
CA ILE A 284 13.51 26.62 6.92
C ILE A 284 12.60 27.50 7.76
N VAL A 285 11.49 26.97 8.26
CA VAL A 285 10.55 27.70 9.12
C VAL A 285 11.20 28.09 10.45
N LEU A 286 11.95 27.18 11.08
CA LEU A 286 12.71 27.46 12.29
C LEU A 286 13.84 28.48 12.07
N ALA A 287 14.53 28.42 10.93
CA ALA A 287 15.56 29.39 10.56
C ALA A 287 14.94 30.79 10.35
N LYS A 288 13.82 30.87 9.63
CA LYS A 288 13.09 32.13 9.41
C LYS A 288 12.55 32.72 10.71
N THR A 289 11.99 31.90 11.59
CA THR A 289 11.49 32.35 12.89
C THR A 289 12.60 32.80 13.83
N LYS A 290 13.77 32.15 13.82
CA LYS A 290 14.94 32.58 14.61
C LYS A 290 15.64 33.82 14.06
N ALA A 291 15.81 33.89 12.73
CA ALA A 291 16.45 35.02 12.05
C ALA A 291 15.64 36.31 12.19
N SER A 292 14.35 36.18 12.50
CA SER A 292 13.46 37.30 12.68
C SER A 292 12.93 37.32 14.11
N ALA A 293 13.81 37.67 15.06
CA ALA A 293 13.48 37.88 16.48
C ALA A 293 12.40 38.97 16.72
N ASN A 294 12.07 39.75 15.68
CA ASN A 294 11.06 40.82 15.69
C ASN A 294 9.78 40.46 14.90
N LEU A 295 9.54 39.20 14.50
CA LEU A 295 8.30 38.84 13.80
C LEU A 295 7.10 39.06 14.70
N THR A 296 6.06 39.64 14.10
CA THR A 296 4.76 39.74 14.75
C THR A 296 4.15 38.35 14.93
N SER A 297 3.25 38.19 15.90
CA SER A 297 2.51 36.96 16.15
C SER A 297 1.80 36.43 14.89
N ALA A 298 1.35 37.33 14.00
CA ALA A 298 0.74 36.99 12.72
C ALA A 298 1.73 36.33 11.74
N GLN A 299 2.97 36.84 11.66
CA GLN A 299 4.00 36.25 10.80
C GLN A 299 4.46 34.89 11.33
N LYS A 300 4.56 34.72 12.65
CA LYS A 300 4.85 33.43 13.27
C LYS A 300 3.78 32.40 12.93
N LYS A 301 2.49 32.74 13.07
CA LYS A 301 1.36 31.87 12.70
C LYS A 301 1.36 31.48 11.22
N SER A 302 1.65 32.42 10.32
CA SER A 302 1.76 32.16 8.88
C SER A 302 2.86 31.15 8.53
N ALA A 303 3.99 31.20 9.24
CA ALA A 303 5.09 30.26 9.05
C ALA A 303 4.73 28.83 9.48
N TRP A 304 4.06 28.66 10.63
CA TRP A 304 3.57 27.35 11.08
C TRP A 304 2.48 26.78 10.17
N LEU A 305 1.54 27.63 9.74
CA LEU A 305 0.51 27.25 8.77
C LEU A 305 1.13 26.81 7.43
N SER A 306 2.26 27.40 7.05
CA SER A 306 2.97 26.98 5.84
C SER A 306 3.51 25.55 5.98
N THR A 307 3.96 25.14 7.17
CA THR A 307 4.43 23.77 7.38
C THR A 307 3.27 22.76 7.41
N GLU A 308 2.14 23.09 8.06
CA GLU A 308 0.94 22.23 8.03
C GLU A 308 0.45 22.00 6.59
N VAL A 309 0.48 23.05 5.77
CA VAL A 309 0.14 22.94 4.35
C VAL A 309 1.15 22.07 3.61
N VAL A 310 2.45 22.15 3.92
CA VAL A 310 3.46 21.27 3.31
C VAL A 310 3.22 19.80 3.66
N SER A 311 2.98 19.48 4.93
CA SER A 311 2.63 18.12 5.38
C SER A 311 1.40 17.58 4.64
N VAL A 312 0.33 18.38 4.57
CA VAL A 312 -0.90 18.00 3.85
C VAL A 312 -0.64 17.82 2.35
N LEU A 313 0.20 18.66 1.74
CA LEU A 313 0.60 18.50 0.34
C LEU A 313 1.43 17.22 0.12
N VAL A 314 2.32 16.85 1.05
CA VAL A 314 3.09 15.59 0.96
C VAL A 314 2.14 14.39 1.04
N MET A 315 1.22 14.39 2.00
CA MET A 315 0.15 13.39 2.09
C MET A 315 -0.67 13.32 0.79
N GLU A 316 -1.14 14.47 0.33
CA GLU A 316 -1.96 14.58 -0.88
C GLU A 316 -1.20 14.06 -2.09
N MET A 317 0.09 14.36 -2.26
CA MET A 317 0.89 13.82 -3.36
C MET A 317 0.97 12.29 -3.35
N GLY A 318 1.16 11.66 -2.17
CA GLY A 318 1.13 10.20 -2.05
C GLY A 318 -0.22 9.62 -2.48
N ILE A 319 -1.31 10.17 -1.93
CA ILE A 319 -2.67 9.74 -2.27
C ILE A 319 -2.96 9.97 -3.76
N LEU A 320 -2.59 11.13 -4.34
CA LEU A 320 -2.84 11.46 -5.74
C LEU A 320 -2.19 10.47 -6.71
N PHE A 321 -0.93 10.05 -6.47
CA PHE A 321 -0.28 9.06 -7.34
C PHE A 321 -1.00 7.71 -7.29
N HIS A 322 -1.34 7.25 -6.09
CA HIS A 322 -2.07 5.99 -5.92
C HIS A 322 -3.46 6.04 -6.57
N SER A 323 -4.24 7.07 -6.28
CA SER A 323 -5.59 7.25 -6.80
C SER A 323 -5.62 7.42 -8.33
N LEU A 324 -4.57 8.01 -8.93
CA LEU A 324 -4.42 8.06 -10.38
C LEU A 324 -4.24 6.66 -10.97
N LEU A 325 -3.37 5.85 -10.37
CA LEU A 325 -3.11 4.47 -10.81
C LEU A 325 -4.34 3.59 -10.62
N ILE A 326 -5.00 3.65 -9.47
CA ILE A 326 -6.27 2.95 -9.24
C ILE A 326 -7.29 3.28 -10.33
N GLY A 327 -7.47 4.57 -10.64
CA GLY A 327 -8.42 4.99 -11.67
C GLY A 327 -8.08 4.39 -13.04
N LEU A 328 -6.80 4.37 -13.39
CA LEU A 328 -6.32 3.78 -14.63
C LEU A 328 -6.54 2.27 -14.66
N THR A 329 -6.08 1.54 -13.64
CA THR A 329 -6.08 0.07 -13.61
C THR A 329 -7.48 -0.51 -13.44
N LEU A 330 -8.36 0.15 -12.68
CA LEU A 330 -9.78 -0.20 -12.57
C LEU A 330 -10.43 -0.27 -13.95
N VAL A 331 -10.16 0.70 -14.81
CA VAL A 331 -10.74 0.76 -16.15
C VAL A 331 -10.13 -0.26 -17.10
N VAL A 332 -8.94 -0.80 -16.83
CA VAL A 332 -8.33 -1.81 -17.69
C VAL A 332 -8.63 -3.25 -17.22
N ALA A 333 -9.18 -3.42 -16.01
CA ALA A 333 -9.68 -4.71 -15.56
C ALA A 333 -10.79 -5.24 -16.49
N GLY A 334 -10.84 -6.56 -16.71
CA GLY A 334 -11.86 -7.22 -17.54
C GLY A 334 -13.29 -6.97 -17.03
N ASP A 335 -14.28 -7.06 -17.93
CA ASP A 335 -15.69 -6.76 -17.61
C ASP A 335 -16.25 -7.65 -16.48
N GLU A 336 -15.82 -8.93 -16.39
CA GLU A 336 -16.20 -9.89 -15.34
C GLU A 336 -15.89 -9.38 -13.92
N TYR A 337 -14.72 -8.77 -13.73
CA TYR A 337 -14.24 -8.31 -12.42
C TYR A 337 -14.49 -6.82 -12.19
N PHE A 338 -14.79 -6.07 -13.26
CA PHE A 338 -14.89 -4.62 -13.22
C PHE A 338 -15.92 -4.12 -12.21
N LEU A 339 -17.12 -4.72 -12.15
CA LEU A 339 -18.16 -4.27 -11.21
C LEU A 339 -17.78 -4.53 -9.75
N THR A 340 -17.19 -5.68 -9.46
CA THR A 340 -16.71 -6.02 -8.11
C THR A 340 -15.62 -5.04 -7.67
N LEU A 341 -14.59 -4.88 -8.49
CA LEU A 341 -13.50 -3.92 -8.23
C LEU A 341 -14.03 -2.50 -8.12
N PHE A 342 -14.97 -2.10 -8.97
CA PHE A 342 -15.59 -0.77 -8.91
C PHE A 342 -16.28 -0.52 -7.56
N VAL A 343 -17.06 -1.48 -7.06
CA VAL A 343 -17.75 -1.33 -5.77
C VAL A 343 -16.74 -1.18 -4.64
N VAL A 344 -15.65 -1.97 -4.64
CA VAL A 344 -14.60 -1.86 -3.62
C VAL A 344 -13.89 -0.51 -3.70
N ILE A 345 -13.49 -0.08 -4.91
CA ILE A 345 -12.84 1.22 -5.13
C ILE A 345 -13.76 2.39 -4.76
N LEU A 346 -15.07 2.25 -4.92
CA LEU A 346 -16.03 3.26 -4.48
C LEU A 346 -15.93 3.51 -2.97
N PHE A 347 -15.82 2.44 -2.17
CA PHE A 347 -15.66 2.55 -0.72
C PHE A 347 -14.26 3.07 -0.34
N HIS A 348 -13.19 2.60 -0.98
CA HIS A 348 -11.84 3.15 -0.83
C HIS A 348 -11.84 4.67 -1.02
N GLN A 349 -12.39 5.14 -2.14
CA GLN A 349 -12.39 6.54 -2.52
C GLN A 349 -13.13 7.42 -1.51
N ILE A 350 -14.25 6.93 -0.98
CA ILE A 350 -15.01 7.64 0.05
C ILE A 350 -14.19 7.72 1.35
N PHE A 351 -13.60 6.62 1.80
CA PHE A 351 -12.88 6.57 3.06
C PHE A 351 -11.56 7.36 3.03
N GLU A 352 -10.81 7.29 1.94
CA GLU A 352 -9.63 8.13 1.74
C GLU A 352 -10.00 9.62 1.62
N GLY A 353 -11.12 9.92 0.96
CA GLY A 353 -11.67 11.28 0.89
C GLY A 353 -12.02 11.82 2.26
N ILE A 354 -12.67 11.01 3.11
CA ILE A 354 -13.00 11.37 4.49
C ILE A 354 -11.72 11.63 5.29
N ALA A 355 -10.70 10.78 5.14
CA ALA A 355 -9.42 10.93 5.82
C ALA A 355 -8.75 12.27 5.48
N LEU A 356 -8.55 12.56 4.18
CA LEU A 356 -7.94 13.79 3.70
C LEU A 356 -8.81 15.02 4.01
N GLY A 357 -10.13 14.91 3.80
CA GLY A 357 -11.09 15.98 4.07
C GLY A 357 -11.09 16.40 5.55
N SER A 358 -11.03 15.43 6.47
CA SER A 358 -10.98 15.70 7.91
C SER A 358 -9.69 16.45 8.32
N ARG A 359 -8.56 16.15 7.68
CA ARG A 359 -7.28 16.84 7.89
C ARG A 359 -7.29 18.26 7.32
N ILE A 360 -7.81 18.45 6.10
CA ILE A 360 -7.94 19.78 5.49
C ILE A 360 -8.88 20.67 6.31
N ALA A 361 -9.95 20.10 6.87
CA ALA A 361 -10.91 20.82 7.68
C ALA A 361 -10.26 21.52 8.87
N THR A 362 -9.30 20.86 9.54
CA THR A 362 -8.65 21.37 10.76
C THR A 362 -7.51 22.38 10.52
N ILE A 363 -7.02 22.54 9.27
CA ILE A 363 -5.93 23.47 8.97
C ILE A 363 -6.32 24.90 9.35
N GLY A 364 -5.54 25.52 10.24
CA GLY A 364 -5.75 26.90 10.67
C GLY A 364 -7.02 27.18 11.47
N THR A 365 -7.69 26.15 12.02
CA THR A 365 -8.90 26.32 12.87
C THR A 365 -8.66 26.00 14.35
N ALA A 366 -7.45 25.56 14.75
CA ALA A 366 -7.07 25.22 16.13
C ALA A 366 -6.95 26.44 17.08
N ALA A 367 -7.81 27.44 16.93
CA ALA A 367 -7.83 28.63 17.76
C ALA A 367 -8.79 28.55 18.96
N ASP A 368 -9.70 27.58 19.07
CA ASP A 368 -10.64 27.53 20.19
C ASP A 368 -10.96 26.10 20.61
N SER A 369 -10.09 25.47 21.42
CA SER A 369 -10.49 24.42 22.37
C SER A 369 -9.41 24.22 23.44
N HIS A 370 -9.79 24.51 24.70
CA HIS A 370 -9.12 24.22 25.98
C HIS A 370 -7.89 25.10 26.35
N VAL A 371 -7.84 25.83 27.48
CA VAL A 371 -8.65 25.87 28.72
C VAL A 371 -8.68 27.32 29.23
N THR A 372 -9.88 27.88 29.42
CA THR A 372 -10.06 28.97 30.39
C THR A 372 -9.59 28.43 31.73
N ALA A 373 -8.38 28.82 32.15
CA ALA A 373 -7.95 28.61 33.52
C ALA A 373 -9.01 29.27 34.40
N VAL A 374 -9.84 28.45 35.04
CA VAL A 374 -10.64 28.89 36.17
C VAL A 374 -9.63 29.35 37.20
N SER A 375 -9.43 30.67 37.28
CA SER A 375 -8.69 31.31 38.36
C SER A 375 -9.35 30.88 39.65
N ARG A 376 -8.75 29.91 40.36
CA ARG A 376 -9.05 29.68 41.77
C ARG A 376 -8.70 30.97 42.52
N PRO A 377 -9.60 31.54 43.33
CA PRO A 377 -9.20 32.60 44.24
C PRO A 377 -8.36 31.97 45.35
N SER A 378 -7.05 32.09 45.23
CA SER A 378 -6.14 31.89 46.35
C SER A 378 -6.28 33.10 47.27
N GLN A 379 -7.23 33.00 48.17
CA GLN A 379 -7.30 33.83 49.36
C GLN A 379 -6.16 33.36 50.26
N ASP A 380 -5.10 34.15 50.40
CA ASP A 380 -4.30 34.17 51.61
C ASP A 380 -3.60 35.52 51.80
N THR A 381 -3.86 36.05 52.98
CA THR A 381 -3.45 37.30 53.59
C THR A 381 -1.98 37.29 54.04
N SER A 382 -1.22 38.37 53.82
CA SER A 382 -0.64 39.20 54.90
C SER A 382 0.42 40.21 54.40
N SER A 383 0.24 41.47 54.83
CA SER A 383 1.25 42.46 55.24
C SER A 383 2.40 42.87 54.29
N ALA A 384 2.37 44.14 53.84
CA ALA A 384 3.21 45.22 54.40
C ALA A 384 2.97 46.54 53.67
N GLN A 385 2.94 47.63 54.45
CA GLN A 385 2.83 49.03 54.04
C GLN A 385 4.06 49.49 53.25
N ASP A 386 3.89 50.37 52.27
CA ASP A 386 4.43 51.75 52.37
C ASP A 386 3.78 52.69 51.35
N SER A 387 3.72 53.97 51.72
CA SER A 387 3.05 55.07 51.01
C SER A 387 4.05 55.84 50.13
N ASP A 388 3.63 56.33 48.95
CA ASP A 388 3.75 57.77 48.59
C ASP A 388 3.37 58.12 47.13
N LYS A 389 2.50 59.14 47.04
CA LYS A 389 2.43 60.28 46.07
C LYS A 389 1.94 60.08 44.60
N ALA A 390 1.08 61.02 44.18
CA ALA A 390 0.13 60.99 43.03
C ALA A 390 0.62 61.74 41.74
N PRO A 391 -0.25 62.14 40.76
CA PRO A 391 -0.66 61.49 39.48
C PRO A 391 -0.45 62.44 38.23
N PRO A 392 -1.18 62.40 37.07
CA PRO A 392 -1.82 61.34 36.24
C PRO A 392 -1.34 61.37 34.74
N ALA A 393 -2.01 60.59 33.87
CA ALA A 393 -1.92 60.48 32.38
C ALA A 393 -0.89 59.45 31.89
N SER A 394 -1.27 58.42 31.13
CA SER A 394 -2.06 58.48 29.90
C SER A 394 -3.10 57.35 29.79
N THR A 395 -4.30 57.73 29.34
CA THR A 395 -5.25 56.83 28.70
C THR A 395 -4.61 56.30 27.42
N GLU A 396 -3.89 55.18 27.50
CA GLU A 396 -3.61 54.39 26.29
C GLU A 396 -4.91 53.71 25.89
N THR A 397 -5.60 54.34 24.94
CA THR A 397 -6.54 53.66 24.05
C THR A 397 -5.81 52.49 23.41
N VAL A 398 -6.02 51.29 23.94
CA VAL A 398 -5.73 50.02 23.25
C VAL A 398 -6.42 50.11 21.89
N PRO A 399 -5.70 50.15 20.76
CA PRO A 399 -6.34 50.09 19.47
C PRO A 399 -7.07 48.76 19.38
N ASN A 400 -8.35 48.79 19.01
CA ASN A 400 -9.08 47.60 18.58
C ASN A 400 -8.23 46.90 17.50
N GLU A 401 -7.51 45.85 17.91
CA GLU A 401 -6.79 44.98 17.00
C GLU A 401 -7.86 44.22 16.23
N GLU A 402 -8.18 44.71 15.02
CA GLU A 402 -9.08 44.05 14.09
C GLU A 402 -8.49 42.66 13.80
N LYS A 403 -9.12 41.65 14.40
CA LYS A 403 -8.68 40.25 14.44
C LYS A 403 -8.80 39.64 13.04
N ALA A 404 -7.85 39.90 12.16
CA ALA A 404 -7.78 39.21 10.87
C ALA A 404 -7.62 37.70 11.12
N PRO A 405 -8.50 36.82 10.57
CA PRO A 405 -8.39 35.40 10.80
C PRO A 405 -7.18 34.85 10.03
N VAL A 406 -6.11 34.54 10.77
CA VAL A 406 -4.93 33.84 10.21
C VAL A 406 -5.26 32.34 10.17
N GLY A 407 -6.04 31.95 9.17
CA GLY A 407 -6.36 30.56 8.84
C GLY A 407 -6.43 30.38 7.32
N LEU A 408 -6.32 29.15 6.82
CA LEU A 408 -6.39 28.88 5.39
C LEU A 408 -7.80 29.21 4.89
N THR A 409 -7.91 30.15 3.92
CA THR A 409 -9.21 30.54 3.36
C THR A 409 -9.96 29.32 2.82
N MET A 410 -11.28 29.29 2.99
CA MET A 410 -12.13 28.18 2.52
C MET A 410 -11.92 27.88 1.04
N LYS A 411 -11.65 28.91 0.21
CA LYS A 411 -11.35 28.70 -1.21
C LYS A 411 -10.12 27.83 -1.44
N LYS A 412 -9.08 27.98 -0.62
CA LYS A 412 -7.85 27.16 -0.71
C LYS A 412 -8.09 25.73 -0.21
N LYS A 413 -8.86 25.56 0.87
CA LYS A 413 -9.27 24.24 1.36
C LYS A 413 -10.05 23.46 0.29
N LEU A 414 -11.03 24.12 -0.34
CA LEU A 414 -11.79 23.52 -1.43
C LEU A 414 -10.93 23.24 -2.66
N CYS A 415 -9.94 24.08 -2.97
CA CYS A 415 -9.00 23.85 -4.07
C CYS A 415 -8.18 22.57 -3.86
N LEU A 416 -7.63 22.37 -2.66
CA LEU A 416 -6.92 21.13 -2.30
C LEU A 416 -7.86 19.92 -2.41
N ALA A 417 -9.03 19.98 -1.77
CA ALA A 417 -10.02 18.91 -1.83
C ALA A 417 -10.46 18.55 -3.27
N SER A 418 -10.56 19.52 -4.17
CA SER A 418 -10.87 19.27 -5.58
C SER A 418 -9.79 18.43 -6.28
N LEU A 419 -8.50 18.63 -5.99
CA LEU A 419 -7.44 17.86 -6.64
C LEU A 419 -7.61 16.36 -6.40
N PHE A 420 -7.90 15.98 -5.15
CA PHE A 420 -8.26 14.61 -4.81
C PHE A 420 -9.53 14.12 -5.52
N ALA A 421 -10.61 14.91 -5.56
CA ALA A 421 -11.86 14.47 -6.17
C ALA A 421 -11.74 14.19 -7.69
N PHE A 422 -10.86 14.91 -8.39
CA PHE A 422 -10.70 14.77 -9.84
C PHE A 422 -9.65 13.74 -10.25
N ILE A 423 -8.71 13.34 -9.39
CA ILE A 423 -7.57 12.53 -9.81
C ILE A 423 -7.97 11.13 -10.28
N THR A 424 -8.86 10.45 -9.56
CA THR A 424 -9.31 9.09 -9.92
C THR A 424 -10.13 9.10 -11.22
N PRO A 425 -11.10 10.02 -11.41
CA PRO A 425 -11.75 10.20 -12.71
C PRO A 425 -10.78 10.52 -13.86
N ILE A 426 -9.73 11.30 -13.60
CA ILE A 426 -8.67 11.55 -14.60
C ILE A 426 -7.93 10.26 -14.93
N GLY A 427 -7.56 9.46 -13.93
CA GLY A 427 -6.96 8.13 -14.11
C GLY A 427 -7.84 7.22 -14.95
N MET A 428 -9.14 7.16 -14.63
CA MET A 428 -10.14 6.42 -15.40
C MET A 428 -10.21 6.91 -16.85
N ALA A 429 -10.29 8.22 -17.07
CA ALA A 429 -10.34 8.79 -18.42
C ALA A 429 -9.10 8.46 -19.25
N ILE A 430 -7.91 8.50 -18.63
CA ILE A 430 -6.66 8.06 -19.25
C ILE A 430 -6.74 6.57 -19.58
N GLY A 431 -7.17 5.73 -18.63
CA GLY A 431 -7.41 4.30 -18.81
C GLY A 431 -8.30 4.02 -20.01
N ILE A 432 -9.45 4.71 -20.11
CA ILE A 432 -10.39 4.59 -21.24
C ILE A 432 -9.69 4.91 -22.56
N GLY A 433 -8.87 5.96 -22.58
CA GLY A 433 -8.12 6.38 -23.77
C GLY A 433 -7.04 5.38 -24.23
N VAL A 434 -6.49 4.58 -23.32
CA VAL A 434 -5.43 3.60 -23.62
C VAL A 434 -5.90 2.14 -23.63
N LEU A 435 -7.17 1.88 -23.34
CA LEU A 435 -7.80 0.53 -23.24
C LEU A 435 -7.37 -0.47 -24.31
N GLN A 436 -7.26 -0.04 -25.57
CA GLN A 436 -6.96 -0.91 -26.72
C GLN A 436 -5.46 -1.17 -26.93
N LYS A 437 -4.59 -0.48 -26.18
CA LYS A 437 -3.12 -0.55 -26.33
C LYS A 437 -2.42 -0.90 -25.03
N PHE A 438 -3.12 -0.88 -23.91
CA PHE A 438 -2.55 -1.15 -22.61
C PHE A 438 -2.29 -2.65 -22.46
N ASN A 439 -1.03 -3.00 -22.20
CA ASN A 439 -0.64 -4.33 -21.78
C ASN A 439 -0.24 -4.26 -20.30
N GLY A 440 -1.08 -4.81 -19.42
CA GLY A 440 -0.82 -4.88 -17.98
C GLY A 440 0.36 -5.78 -17.63
N ASN A 441 0.64 -6.78 -18.47
CA ASN A 441 1.73 -7.73 -18.30
C ASN A 441 3.02 -7.32 -19.03
N ASP A 442 3.05 -6.12 -19.63
CA ASP A 442 4.30 -5.60 -20.20
C ASP A 442 5.29 -5.25 -19.08
N LYS A 443 6.53 -5.72 -19.21
CA LYS A 443 7.61 -5.51 -18.23
C LYS A 443 7.78 -4.04 -17.85
N SER A 444 7.66 -3.10 -18.80
CA SER A 444 7.81 -1.68 -18.50
C SER A 444 6.62 -1.12 -17.72
N THR A 445 5.40 -1.60 -18.01
CA THR A 445 4.18 -1.27 -17.26
C THR A 445 4.27 -1.76 -15.82
N LEU A 446 4.63 -3.03 -15.61
CA LEU A 446 4.73 -3.63 -14.28
C LEU A 446 5.78 -2.93 -13.41
N ILE A 447 6.97 -2.67 -13.97
CA ILE A 447 8.02 -1.93 -13.26
C ILE A 447 7.54 -0.50 -12.91
N ALA A 448 6.85 0.18 -13.82
CA ALA A 448 6.35 1.53 -13.57
C ALA A 448 5.28 1.56 -12.47
N ILE A 449 4.26 0.70 -12.54
CA ILE A 449 3.19 0.62 -11.55
C ILE A 449 3.76 0.20 -10.20
N GLY A 450 4.54 -0.88 -10.13
CA GLY A 450 5.15 -1.36 -8.91
C GLY A 450 6.06 -0.31 -8.24
N THR A 451 6.84 0.44 -9.03
CA THR A 451 7.69 1.51 -8.49
C THR A 451 6.88 2.66 -7.90
N LEU A 452 5.84 3.12 -8.62
CA LEU A 452 5.01 4.22 -8.18
C LEU A 452 4.20 3.87 -6.94
N ASP A 453 3.67 2.65 -6.85
CA ASP A 453 2.92 2.18 -5.69
C ASP A 453 3.83 1.94 -4.48
N ALA A 454 5.00 1.32 -4.65
CA ALA A 454 5.97 1.17 -3.56
C ALA A 454 6.42 2.53 -3.01
N PHE A 455 6.67 3.49 -3.90
CA PHE A 455 7.07 4.83 -3.50
C PHE A 455 5.94 5.57 -2.77
N SER A 456 4.71 5.47 -3.29
CA SER A 456 3.53 6.03 -2.63
C SER A 456 3.26 5.39 -1.27
N ALA A 457 3.42 4.07 -1.14
CA ALA A 457 3.34 3.34 0.12
C ALA A 457 4.28 3.96 1.15
N GLY A 458 5.53 4.20 0.77
CA GLY A 458 6.52 4.83 1.65
C GLY A 458 6.10 6.23 2.12
N ILE A 459 5.57 7.06 1.21
CA ILE A 459 5.07 8.39 1.56
C ILE A 459 3.92 8.28 2.58
N LEU A 460 2.94 7.43 2.32
CA LEU A 460 1.76 7.27 3.19
C LEU A 460 2.09 6.59 4.52
N MET A 461 3.07 5.69 4.57
CA MET A 461 3.56 5.12 5.83
C MET A 461 4.16 6.22 6.72
N TRP A 462 4.99 7.09 6.17
CA TRP A 462 5.57 8.20 6.93
C TRP A 462 4.47 9.14 7.45
N VAL A 463 3.57 9.60 6.56
CA VAL A 463 2.48 10.49 6.93
C VAL A 463 1.55 9.83 7.95
N GLY A 464 1.11 8.61 7.70
CA GLY A 464 0.17 7.89 8.56
C GLY A 464 0.73 7.60 9.96
N LEU A 465 1.96 7.10 10.04
CA LEU A 465 2.58 6.73 11.31
C LEU A 465 3.12 7.93 12.08
N VAL A 466 3.84 8.84 11.41
CA VAL A 466 4.57 9.94 12.07
C VAL A 466 3.69 11.18 12.18
N GLU A 467 3.16 11.66 11.05
CA GLU A 467 2.45 12.95 11.01
C GLU A 467 1.00 12.88 11.50
N MET A 468 0.37 11.71 11.41
CA MET A 468 -1.02 11.53 11.81
C MET A 468 -1.11 10.82 13.16
N TRP A 469 -0.59 9.59 13.28
CA TRP A 469 -0.73 8.81 14.50
C TRP A 469 0.15 9.34 15.64
N ALA A 470 1.48 9.35 15.48
CA ALA A 470 2.36 9.79 16.56
C ALA A 470 2.16 11.27 16.94
N ALA A 471 1.97 12.14 15.94
CA ALA A 471 1.75 13.57 16.19
C ALA A 471 0.45 13.86 16.95
N ASP A 472 -0.66 13.21 16.61
CA ASP A 472 -1.94 13.43 17.29
C ASP A 472 -1.95 12.87 18.73
N TRP A 473 -1.23 11.77 18.96
CA TRP A 473 -1.29 11.01 20.21
C TRP A 473 -0.18 11.36 21.21
N MET A 474 1.02 11.65 20.74
CA MET A 474 2.22 11.70 21.60
C MET A 474 3.03 12.97 21.44
N THR A 475 3.47 13.29 20.23
CA THR A 475 4.55 14.27 20.01
C THR A 475 4.05 15.68 19.73
N GLY A 476 2.82 15.81 19.23
CA GLY A 476 2.34 17.06 18.65
C GLY A 476 2.97 17.32 17.27
N GLY A 477 2.23 18.00 16.41
CA GLY A 477 2.66 18.35 15.06
C GLY A 477 2.69 19.86 14.87
N HIS A 478 3.65 20.35 14.07
CA HIS A 478 3.59 21.70 13.48
C HIS A 478 3.39 22.88 14.46
N GLY A 479 3.92 22.76 15.69
CA GLY A 479 3.81 23.79 16.72
C GLY A 479 2.56 23.69 17.60
N HIS A 480 1.75 22.64 17.42
CA HIS A 480 0.61 22.30 18.27
C HIS A 480 0.98 21.14 19.20
N LYS A 481 0.36 21.12 20.39
CA LYS A 481 0.45 19.96 21.30
C LYS A 481 -0.33 18.77 20.72
N ALA A 482 0.05 17.56 21.12
CA ALA A 482 -0.71 16.35 20.82
C ALA A 482 -2.14 16.47 21.38
N GLU A 483 -3.13 16.41 20.49
CA GLU A 483 -4.55 16.63 20.82
C GLU A 483 -5.08 15.56 21.78
N LEU A 484 -4.61 14.31 21.66
CA LEU A 484 -5.05 13.19 22.50
C LEU A 484 -4.20 12.98 23.76
N ALA A 485 -3.01 13.57 23.84
CA ALA A 485 -2.14 13.40 25.01
C ALA A 485 -2.75 13.99 26.29
N GLU A 486 -3.52 15.06 26.17
CA GLU A 486 -4.22 15.73 27.29
C GLU A 486 -5.73 15.44 27.31
N ALA A 487 -6.23 14.52 26.46
CA ALA A 487 -7.66 14.24 26.33
C ALA A 487 -8.22 13.34 27.46
N ASN A 488 -9.52 13.45 27.72
CA ASN A 488 -10.22 12.58 28.66
C ASN A 488 -10.24 11.13 28.16
N LEU A 489 -10.24 10.16 29.07
CA LEU A 489 -10.21 8.72 28.75
C LEU A 489 -11.28 8.30 27.73
N LEU A 490 -12.52 8.80 27.87
CA LEU A 490 -13.60 8.48 26.93
C LEU A 490 -13.27 8.93 25.50
N THR A 491 -12.72 10.13 25.35
CA THR A 491 -12.31 10.68 24.05
C THR A 491 -11.19 9.83 23.45
N THR A 492 -10.18 9.47 24.25
CA THR A 492 -9.06 8.63 23.80
C THR A 492 -9.53 7.24 23.38
N VAL A 493 -10.44 6.62 24.12
CA VAL A 493 -11.00 5.30 23.78
C VAL A 493 -11.81 5.37 22.48
N LEU A 494 -12.68 6.36 22.32
CA LEU A 494 -13.47 6.52 21.10
C LEU A 494 -12.59 6.82 19.88
N ALA A 495 -11.55 7.64 20.06
CA ALA A 495 -10.60 7.97 19.02
C ALA A 495 -9.72 6.76 18.65
N GLY A 496 -9.30 5.96 19.63
CA GLY A 496 -8.62 4.69 19.41
C GLY A 496 -9.49 3.66 18.70
N PHE A 497 -10.78 3.58 19.04
CA PHE A 497 -11.74 2.75 18.31
C PHE A 497 -11.87 3.21 16.85
N GLY A 498 -11.97 4.53 16.61
CA GLY A 498 -11.97 5.09 15.26
C GLY A 498 -10.73 4.66 14.46
N LEU A 499 -9.53 4.83 15.03
CA LEU A 499 -8.26 4.43 14.42
C LEU A 499 -8.26 2.94 14.02
N VAL A 500 -8.61 2.05 14.95
CA VAL A 500 -8.63 0.60 14.70
C VAL A 500 -9.71 0.23 13.69
N ALA A 501 -10.89 0.84 13.76
CA ALA A 501 -11.96 0.63 12.79
C ALA A 501 -11.51 1.01 11.38
N GLY A 502 -10.76 2.11 11.22
CA GLY A 502 -10.17 2.50 9.94
C GLY A 502 -9.18 1.45 9.42
N LEU A 503 -8.26 0.99 10.26
CA LEU A 503 -7.30 -0.06 9.91
C LEU A 503 -8.01 -1.33 9.41
N VAL A 504 -9.00 -1.81 10.17
CA VAL A 504 -9.72 -3.06 9.88
C VAL A 504 -10.58 -2.92 8.63
N VAL A 505 -11.37 -1.85 8.49
CA VAL A 505 -12.27 -1.67 7.34
C VAL A 505 -11.48 -1.63 6.05
N MET A 506 -10.39 -0.86 6.00
CA MET A 506 -9.59 -0.76 4.79
C MET A 506 -8.81 -2.05 4.49
N SER A 507 -8.35 -2.77 5.52
CA SER A 507 -7.73 -4.08 5.34
C SER A 507 -8.72 -5.11 4.78
N LEU A 508 -9.96 -5.10 5.29
CA LEU A 508 -11.02 -5.99 4.81
C LEU A 508 -11.38 -5.68 3.36
N LEU A 509 -11.49 -4.42 2.96
CA LEU A 509 -11.70 -4.09 1.55
C LEU A 509 -10.58 -4.64 0.65
N GLY A 510 -9.35 -4.73 1.14
CA GLY A 510 -8.22 -5.34 0.42
C GLY A 510 -8.27 -6.86 0.27
N LYS A 511 -9.15 -7.55 1.00
CA LYS A 511 -9.43 -8.96 0.72
C LYS A 511 -10.39 -9.13 -0.47
N TRP A 512 -11.20 -8.10 -0.75
CA TRP A 512 -12.27 -8.16 -1.75
C TRP A 512 -11.87 -7.46 -3.06
N ALA A 513 -10.91 -6.54 -3.00
CA ALA A 513 -10.16 -6.03 -4.15
C ALA A 513 -9.05 -7.01 -4.54
#